data_AF-A0AAP2KSD6-F1
#
_entry.id   AF-A0AAP2KSD6-F1
#
_cell.length_a   1.000
_cell.length_b   1.000
_cell.length_c   1.000
_cell.angle_alpha   90.00
_cell.angle_beta   90.00
_cell.angle_gamma   90.00
#
_symmetry.space_group_name_H-M   'P 1'
#
loop_
_entity.id
_entity.type
_entity.pdbx_description
1 polymer ?
#
loop_
_entity_poly.entity_id
_entity_poly.type
_entity_poly.pdbx_seq_one_letter_code
_entity_poly.pdbx_strand_id
1 'polypeptide(L)' 'MDTLSMTIELTDDLVATTLARRLACAKLRLDRLERDFASKDESALAAARVEFALASRALADALVAQGLHASAP' A
#
# COMPACT_ATOMS: atom_id res chain seq x y z
N MET A 1 18.00 -12.69 -23.72
CA MET A 1 16.63 -12.16 -23.59
C MET A 1 15.81 -13.31 -23.05
N ASP A 2 15.94 -13.48 -21.75
CA ASP A 2 15.72 -14.73 -21.05
C ASP A 2 14.28 -14.71 -20.51
N THR A 3 13.50 -15.73 -20.86
CA THR A 3 12.06 -15.86 -20.52
C THR A 3 11.80 -15.77 -19.01
N LEU A 4 12.80 -16.09 -18.21
CA LEU A 4 12.78 -15.98 -16.75
C LEU A 4 12.76 -14.51 -16.29
N SER A 5 13.53 -13.62 -16.92
CA SER A 5 13.55 -12.19 -16.57
C SER A 5 12.21 -11.51 -16.86
N MET A 6 11.57 -11.84 -17.98
CA MET A 6 10.25 -11.30 -18.34
C MET A 6 9.14 -11.73 -17.35
N THR A 7 9.26 -12.94 -16.82
CA THR A 7 8.28 -13.46 -15.84
C THR A 7 8.40 -12.75 -14.51
N ILE A 8 9.64 -12.44 -14.08
CA ILE A 8 9.93 -11.74 -12.82
C ILE A 8 9.36 -10.32 -12.85
N GLU A 9 9.58 -9.56 -13.93
CA GLU A 9 9.08 -8.17 -14.02
C GLU A 9 7.54 -8.10 -14.03
N LEU A 10 6.86 -9.02 -14.73
CA LEU A 10 5.39 -9.09 -14.69
C LEU A 10 4.85 -9.39 -13.28
N THR A 11 5.55 -10.24 -12.52
CA THR A 11 5.15 -10.55 -11.15
C THR A 11 5.34 -9.36 -10.21
N ASP A 12 6.41 -8.59 -10.38
CA ASP A 12 6.66 -7.39 -9.59
C ASP A 12 5.60 -6.30 -9.82
N ASP A 13 5.23 -6.06 -11.08
CA ASP A 13 4.15 -5.11 -11.43
C ASP A 13 2.79 -5.52 -10.87
N LEU A 14 2.48 -6.82 -10.91
CA LEU A 14 1.23 -7.34 -10.35
C LEU A 14 1.19 -7.21 -8.82
N VAL A 15 2.33 -7.43 -8.15
CA VAL A 15 2.49 -7.25 -6.70
C VAL A 15 2.30 -5.77 -6.33
N ALA A 16 2.98 -4.85 -7.02
CA ALA A 16 2.83 -3.40 -6.80
C ALA A 16 1.37 -2.95 -7.00
N THR A 17 0.71 -3.40 -8.08
CA THR A 17 -0.69 -3.07 -8.36
C THR A 17 -1.63 -3.56 -7.25
N THR A 18 -1.41 -4.78 -6.76
CA THR A 18 -2.21 -5.36 -5.68
C THR A 18 -2.02 -4.60 -4.37
N LEU A 19 -0.78 -4.22 -4.04
CA LEU A 19 -0.46 -3.44 -2.85
C LEU A 19 -1.02 -2.02 -2.93
N ALA A 20 -0.95 -1.37 -4.10
CA ALA A 20 -1.54 -0.05 -4.34
C ALA A 20 -3.06 -0.06 -4.13
N ARG A 21 -3.76 -1.09 -4.63
CA ARG A 21 -5.20 -1.24 -4.39
C ARG A 21 -5.52 -1.41 -2.91
N ARG A 22 -4.74 -2.23 -2.18
CA ARG A 22 -4.92 -2.41 -0.72
C ARG A 22 -4.71 -1.10 0.04
N LEU A 23 -3.69 -0.34 -0.32
CA LEU A 23 -3.44 0.98 0.26
C LEU A 23 -4.61 1.95 0.00
N ALA A 24 -5.13 2.00 -1.23
CA ALA A 24 -6.26 2.85 -1.58
C ALA A 24 -7.52 2.50 -0.76
N CYS A 25 -7.82 1.22 -0.58
CA CYS A 25 -8.93 0.78 0.26
C CYS A 25 -8.74 1.18 1.74
N ALA A 26 -7.54 0.98 2.29
CA ALA A 26 -7.22 1.35 3.67
C ALA A 26 -7.33 2.87 3.87
N LYS A 27 -6.86 3.67 2.90
CA LYS A 27 -6.98 5.12 2.91
C LYS A 27 -8.44 5.57 2.93
N LEU A 28 -9.28 5.05 2.03
CA LEU A 28 -10.71 5.42 1.99
C LEU A 28 -11.44 5.07 3.30
N ARG A 29 -11.08 3.95 3.92
CA ARG A 29 -11.62 3.55 5.23
C ARG A 29 -11.19 4.52 6.33
N LEU A 30 -9.91 4.89 6.37
CA LEU A 30 -9.38 5.86 7.32
C LEU A 30 -10.04 7.24 7.13
N ASP A 31 -10.06 7.76 5.90
CA ASP A 31 -10.66 9.06 5.56
C ASP A 31 -12.15 9.14 5.93
N ARG A 32 -12.87 8.01 5.88
CA ARG A 32 -14.27 7.92 6.30
C ARG A 32 -14.38 8.02 7.82
N LEU A 33 -13.59 7.24 8.55
CA LEU A 33 -13.61 7.20 10.02
C LEU A 33 -13.13 8.53 10.62
N GLU A 34 -12.15 9.18 10.01
CA GLU A 34 -11.67 10.50 10.44
C GLU A 34 -12.70 11.62 10.19
N ARG A 35 -13.59 11.47 9.20
CA ARG A 35 -14.70 12.42 8.98
C ARG A 35 -15.88 12.17 9.90
N ASP A 36 -16.11 10.93 10.32
CA ASP A 36 -17.19 10.53 11.23
C ASP A 36 -16.83 10.82 12.71
N PHE A 37 -16.51 12.08 13.05
CA PHE A 37 -16.24 12.54 14.42
C PHE A 37 -17.40 12.27 15.41
N ALA A 38 -18.61 12.01 14.90
CA ALA A 38 -19.77 11.66 15.71
C ALA A 38 -19.74 10.21 16.22
N SER A 39 -19.02 9.32 15.52
CA SER A 39 -18.85 7.92 15.90
C SER A 39 -17.69 7.83 16.88
N LYS A 40 -17.97 7.69 18.18
CA LYS A 40 -16.97 7.50 19.27
C LYS A 40 -16.17 6.19 19.17
N ASP A 41 -16.09 5.58 17.99
CA ASP A 41 -15.38 4.33 17.77
C ASP A 41 -13.88 4.60 17.55
N GLU A 42 -13.24 5.09 18.61
CA GLU A 42 -11.80 5.31 18.68
C GLU A 42 -11.02 4.02 18.40
N SER A 43 -11.61 2.85 18.71
CA SER A 43 -11.02 1.54 18.43
C SER A 43 -10.99 1.25 16.93
N ALA A 44 -12.09 1.48 16.21
CA ALA A 44 -12.14 1.33 14.76
C ALA A 44 -11.21 2.33 14.05
N LEU A 45 -11.13 3.57 14.55
CA LEU A 45 -10.22 4.58 14.02
C LEU A 45 -8.75 4.18 14.23
N ALA A 46 -8.38 3.72 15.43
CA ALA A 46 -7.04 3.22 15.71
C ALA A 46 -6.68 2.03 14.82
N ALA A 47 -7.60 1.08 14.64
CA ALA A 47 -7.40 -0.06 13.74
C ALA A 47 -7.18 0.39 12.28
N ALA A 48 -7.98 1.32 11.77
CA ALA A 48 -7.83 1.84 10.41
C ALA A 48 -6.51 2.58 10.19
N ARG A 49 -6.01 3.31 11.19
CA ARG A 49 -4.68 3.95 11.15
C ARG A 49 -3.56 2.92 11.04
N VAL A 50 -3.63 1.85 11.84
CA VAL A 50 -2.66 0.75 11.79
C VAL A 50 -2.71 0.04 10.43
N GLU A 51 -3.90 -0.29 9.94
CA GLU A 51 -4.07 -0.91 8.62
C GLU A 51 -3.50 -0.05 7.48
N PHE A 52 -3.75 1.26 7.51
CA PHE A 52 -3.20 2.20 6.53
C PHE A 52 -1.67 2.26 6.59
N ALA A 53 -1.08 2.32 7.80
CA ALA A 53 0.37 2.31 7.97
C ALA A 53 1.01 1.02 7.45
N LEU A 54 0.42 -0.14 7.72
CA LEU A 54 0.90 -1.43 7.24
C LEU A 54 0.80 -1.55 5.72
N ALA A 55 -0.31 -1.10 5.11
CA ALA A 55 -0.48 -1.10 3.66
C ALA A 55 0.51 -0.16 2.97
N SER A 56 0.77 1.01 3.56
CA SER A 56 1.74 1.99 3.05
C SER A 56 3.15 1.42 3.07
N ARG A 57 3.53 0.79 4.19
CA ARG A 57 4.83 0.13 4.35
C ARG A 57 5.01 -1.01 3.36
N ALA A 58 4.00 -1.88 3.21
CA ALA A 58 4.10 -3.00 2.28
C ALA A 58 4.30 -2.53 0.83
N LEU A 59 3.60 -1.46 0.41
CA LEU A 59 3.82 -0.87 -0.92
C LEU A 59 5.23 -0.27 -1.04
N ALA A 60 5.68 0.48 -0.03
CA ALA A 60 7.03 1.04 -0.03
C ALA A 60 8.11 -0.05 -0.11
N ASP A 61 7.99 -1.13 0.67
CA ASP A 61 8.91 -2.26 0.66
C ASP A 61 8.96 -2.92 -0.74
N ALA A 62 7.80 -3.05 -1.41
CA ALA A 62 7.75 -3.58 -2.78
C ALA A 62 8.42 -2.65 -3.80
N LEU A 63 8.19 -1.34 -3.72
CA LEU A 63 8.86 -0.36 -4.58
C LEU A 63 10.37 -0.34 -4.35
N VAL A 64 10.82 -0.47 -3.09
CA VAL A 64 12.25 -0.57 -2.74
C VAL A 64 12.86 -1.83 -3.35
N ALA A 65 12.17 -2.98 -3.23
CA ALA A 65 12.60 -4.24 -3.81
C ALA A 65 12.71 -4.20 -5.35
N GLN A 66 11.84 -3.41 -6.00
CA GLN A 66 11.89 -3.13 -7.44
C GLN A 66 13.00 -2.15 -7.85
N GLY A 67 13.81 -1.66 -6.91
CA GLY A 67 14.86 -0.69 -7.21
C GLY A 67 14.37 0.76 -7.31
N LEU A 68 13.10 1.04 -7.04
CA LEU A 68 12.49 2.38 -7.16
C LEU A 68 12.76 3.28 -5.94
N HIS A 69 13.79 2.97 -5.15
CA HIS A 69 14.16 3.69 -3.93
C HIS A 69 15.06 4.91 -4.21
N ALA A 70 15.65 5.02 -5.40
CA ALA A 70 16.46 6.17 -5.79
C ALA A 70 16.57 6.35 -7.31
N SER A 71 15.86 7.33 -7.84
CA SER A 71 16.38 8.23 -8.87
C SER A 71 15.93 9.64 -8.51
N ALA A 72 16.61 10.20 -7.50
CA ALA A 72 16.66 11.65 -7.35
C ALA A 72 17.97 12.10 -8.03
N PRO A 73 17.95 13.13 -8.90
CA PRO A 73 19.15 13.68 -9.52
C PRO A 73 20.12 14.29 -8.50
#